data_AF-A0A972NKA5-F1
#
_entry.id   AF-A0A972NKA5-F1
#
_cell.length_a   1.000
_cell.length_b   1.000
_cell.length_c   1.000
_cell.angle_alpha   90.00
_cell.angle_beta   90.00
_cell.angle_gamma   90.00
#
_symmetry.space_group_name_H-M   'P 1'
#
loop_
_entity.id
_entity.type
_entity.pdbx_description
1 polymer ?
#
loop_
_entity_poly.entity_id
_entity_poly.type
_entity_poly.pdbx_seq_one_letter_code
_entity_poly.pdbx_strand_id
1 'polypeptide(L)'
;MPTGKPVTVADYIAKWLSEQLEPHADAIAKGAVFLEELSKQIHAAAENAAASLQGPLVALSKVDWADVKRRLDSLPEKSKSAMILAASSGWFFGWNDSLEGVLTLVEKLDVAGSNDVDGILVKYHRENFESSVRDLIEGHPKRAAVITAAVQAHKTSTTDGYFLSIPIFIAQADGLLSEISDLQSPLSAKGLKALRASLEGDLEYADLLYPLLILGELDFLKSAAERKIAAGASGQAFTALNRHQVMHGESWDYGNEINSLKAFSFLLFIGVHLPLILKEKSDSENNHRPLR
;
A
#
# COMPACT_ATOMS: atom_id res chain seq x y z
N MET A 1 -23.73 12.40 -53.65
CA MET A 1 -24.19 12.36 -52.24
C MET A 1 -23.24 11.44 -51.48
N PRO A 2 -22.45 11.92 -50.51
CA PRO A 2 -21.61 11.04 -49.72
C PRO A 2 -22.46 10.42 -48.61
N THR A 3 -22.56 9.09 -48.64
CA THR A 3 -23.15 8.27 -47.59
C THR A 3 -22.23 8.28 -46.38
N GLY A 4 -22.50 9.17 -45.43
CA GLY A 4 -21.87 9.14 -44.12
C GLY A 4 -22.30 7.87 -43.39
N LYS A 5 -21.33 7.04 -42.99
CA LYS A 5 -21.59 5.91 -42.10
C LYS A 5 -22.24 6.42 -40.81
N PRO A 6 -23.23 5.71 -40.25
CA PRO A 6 -23.83 6.12 -38.98
C PRO A 6 -22.74 6.07 -37.90
N VAL A 7 -22.46 7.24 -37.32
CA VAL A 7 -21.57 7.39 -36.17
C VAL A 7 -22.26 6.70 -35.00
N THR A 8 -21.61 5.69 -34.45
CA THR A 8 -22.14 4.93 -33.31
C THR A 8 -21.90 5.67 -32.01
N VAL A 9 -22.64 5.33 -30.96
CA VAL A 9 -22.41 5.88 -29.61
C VAL A 9 -20.97 5.61 -29.14
N ALA A 10 -20.38 4.50 -29.58
CA ALA A 10 -18.98 4.16 -29.32
C ALA A 10 -17.99 5.15 -29.98
N ASP A 11 -18.28 5.60 -31.20
CA ASP A 11 -17.44 6.59 -31.90
C ASP A 11 -17.49 7.97 -31.22
N TYR A 12 -18.64 8.31 -30.62
CA TYR A 12 -18.82 9.53 -29.85
C TYR A 12 -18.07 9.48 -28.51
N ILE A 13 -18.08 8.33 -27.85
CA ILE A 13 -17.36 8.09 -26.59
C ILE A 13 -15.84 8.05 -26.83
N ALA A 14 -15.37 7.40 -27.89
CA ALA A 14 -13.95 7.33 -28.24
C ALA A 14 -13.37 8.72 -28.56
N LYS A 15 -14.13 9.54 -29.30
CA LYS A 15 -13.76 10.91 -29.61
C LYS A 15 -13.73 11.80 -28.37
N TRP A 16 -14.74 11.68 -27.50
CA TRP A 16 -14.81 12.41 -26.24
C TRP A 16 -13.69 12.00 -25.27
N LEU A 17 -13.37 10.71 -25.17
CA LEU A 17 -12.23 10.22 -24.38
C LEU A 17 -10.91 10.77 -24.94
N SER A 18 -10.70 10.74 -26.26
CA SER A 18 -9.49 11.29 -26.87
C SER A 18 -9.32 12.78 -26.57
N GLU A 19 -10.38 13.57 -26.68
CA GLU A 19 -10.36 15.03 -26.50
C GLU A 19 -10.23 15.45 -25.02
N GLN A 20 -10.67 14.60 -24.06
CA GLN A 20 -10.60 14.89 -22.62
C GLN A 20 -9.35 14.31 -21.93
N LEU A 21 -8.74 13.28 -22.52
CA LEU A 21 -7.55 12.63 -21.97
C LEU A 21 -6.25 13.24 -22.51
N GLU A 22 -6.28 13.97 -23.63
CA GLU A 22 -5.12 14.62 -24.26
C GLU A 22 -4.34 15.58 -23.33
N PRO A 23 -4.99 16.43 -22.50
CA PRO A 23 -4.30 17.33 -21.58
C PRO A 23 -3.69 16.61 -20.36
N HIS A 24 -4.11 15.36 -20.12
CA HIS A 24 -3.68 14.53 -19.00
C HIS A 24 -2.92 13.29 -19.49
N ALA A 25 -2.54 13.23 -20.77
CA ALA A 25 -1.95 12.06 -21.39
C ALA A 25 -0.69 11.56 -20.67
N ASP A 26 0.11 12.47 -20.10
CA ASP A 26 1.33 12.12 -19.35
C ASP A 26 1.07 11.65 -17.91
N ALA A 27 -0.04 12.05 -17.28
CA ALA A 27 -0.45 11.57 -15.96
C ALA A 27 -1.29 10.27 -16.07
N ILE A 28 -2.04 10.14 -17.16
CA ILE A 28 -2.86 8.97 -17.48
C ILE A 28 -2.02 7.86 -18.07
N ALA A 29 -0.89 8.14 -18.72
CA ALA A 29 0.12 7.14 -19.09
C ALA A 29 0.67 6.35 -17.88
N LYS A 30 0.59 6.91 -16.67
CA LYS A 30 1.14 6.32 -15.43
C LYS A 30 0.12 5.50 -14.64
N GLY A 31 -1.17 5.81 -14.79
CA GLY A 31 -2.25 4.84 -14.58
C GLY A 31 -2.39 3.86 -15.75
N ALA A 32 -1.82 4.16 -16.93
CA ALA A 32 -2.09 3.42 -18.16
C ALA A 32 -1.50 2.02 -18.15
N VAL A 33 -0.38 1.69 -17.48
CA VAL A 33 0.13 0.31 -17.49
C VAL A 33 -0.76 -0.61 -16.64
N PHE A 34 -1.26 -0.11 -15.50
CA PHE A 34 -2.24 -0.82 -14.69
C PHE A 34 -3.63 -0.83 -15.33
N LEU A 35 -4.04 0.26 -16.01
CA LEU A 35 -5.25 0.33 -16.83
C LEU A 35 -5.11 -0.43 -18.15
N GLU A 36 -3.91 -0.73 -18.64
CA GLU A 36 -3.58 -1.51 -19.83
C GLU A 36 -3.55 -2.99 -19.49
N GLU A 37 -3.08 -3.36 -18.29
CA GLU A 37 -3.27 -4.69 -17.73
C GLU A 37 -4.74 -4.95 -17.37
N LEU A 38 -5.44 -3.96 -16.81
CA LEU A 38 -6.89 -3.96 -16.64
C LEU A 38 -7.62 -4.01 -18.00
N SER A 39 -7.17 -3.25 -19.00
CA SER A 39 -7.73 -3.26 -20.35
C SER A 39 -7.45 -4.57 -21.07
N LYS A 40 -6.29 -5.21 -20.84
CA LYS A 40 -5.94 -6.55 -21.33
C LYS A 40 -6.74 -7.63 -20.63
N GLN A 41 -6.99 -7.52 -19.33
CA GLN A 41 -7.85 -8.46 -18.60
C GLN A 41 -9.33 -8.28 -18.96
N ILE A 42 -9.78 -7.03 -19.16
CA ILE A 42 -11.11 -6.71 -19.69
C ILE A 42 -11.23 -7.15 -21.15
N HIS A 43 -10.19 -6.98 -21.99
CA HIS A 43 -10.17 -7.46 -23.38
C HIS A 43 -10.10 -8.97 -23.46
N ALA A 44 -9.29 -9.65 -22.64
CA ALA A 44 -9.24 -11.11 -22.58
C ALA A 44 -10.54 -11.70 -22.00
N ALA A 45 -11.17 -11.03 -21.03
CA ALA A 45 -12.50 -11.38 -20.54
C ALA A 45 -13.57 -11.07 -21.60
N ALA A 46 -13.42 -10.01 -22.40
CA ALA A 46 -14.32 -9.64 -23.48
C ALA A 46 -14.17 -10.53 -24.72
N GLU A 47 -12.96 -11.00 -25.04
CA GLU A 47 -12.66 -11.94 -26.12
C GLU A 47 -13.07 -13.36 -25.75
N ASN A 48 -12.89 -13.78 -24.50
CA ASN A 48 -13.45 -15.04 -23.99
C ASN A 48 -14.97 -14.96 -23.82
N ALA A 49 -15.54 -13.79 -23.52
CA ALA A 49 -16.99 -13.55 -23.50
C ALA A 49 -17.58 -13.40 -24.91
N ALA A 50 -16.80 -13.04 -25.93
CA ALA A 50 -17.25 -12.90 -27.31
C ALA A 50 -17.67 -14.24 -27.94
N ALA A 51 -17.25 -15.36 -27.35
CA ALA A 51 -17.71 -16.70 -27.73
C ALA A 51 -19.03 -17.12 -27.04
N SER A 52 -19.60 -16.31 -26.14
CA SER A 52 -20.79 -16.67 -25.34
C SER A 52 -21.62 -15.44 -24.93
N LEU A 53 -22.11 -14.66 -25.91
CA LEU A 53 -22.72 -13.35 -25.65
C LEU A 53 -24.24 -13.38 -25.43
N GLN A 54 -24.67 -13.23 -24.17
CA GLN A 54 -25.86 -12.45 -23.76
C GLN A 54 -25.71 -11.85 -22.35
N GLY A 55 -25.01 -12.51 -21.42
CA GLY A 55 -24.89 -12.07 -20.02
C GLY A 55 -23.92 -10.90 -19.73
N PRO A 56 -22.68 -10.90 -20.24
CA PRO A 56 -21.65 -9.93 -19.84
C PRO A 56 -21.89 -8.49 -20.31
N LEU A 57 -22.51 -8.29 -21.49
CA LEU A 57 -22.81 -6.96 -22.03
C LEU A 57 -23.87 -6.21 -21.21
N VAL A 58 -24.83 -6.94 -20.64
CA VAL A 58 -25.87 -6.37 -19.75
C VAL A 58 -25.28 -5.97 -18.38
N ALA A 59 -24.20 -6.62 -17.96
CA ALA A 59 -23.50 -6.26 -16.73
C ALA A 59 -22.72 -4.94 -16.91
N LEU A 60 -21.99 -4.77 -18.02
CA LEU A 60 -21.24 -3.54 -18.31
C LEU A 60 -22.13 -2.32 -18.55
N SER A 61 -23.33 -2.50 -19.12
CA SER A 61 -24.29 -1.40 -19.32
C SER A 61 -24.94 -0.90 -18.03
N LYS A 62 -24.82 -1.65 -16.93
CA LYS A 62 -25.34 -1.28 -15.59
C LYS A 62 -24.31 -0.57 -14.73
N VAL A 63 -23.04 -0.49 -15.17
CA VAL A 63 -21.97 0.19 -14.45
C VAL A 63 -22.11 1.70 -14.66
N ASP A 64 -22.18 2.44 -13.55
CA ASP A 64 -22.13 3.90 -13.58
C ASP A 64 -20.68 4.35 -13.74
N TRP A 65 -20.26 4.57 -14.99
CA TRP A 65 -18.91 5.00 -15.33
C TRP A 65 -18.56 6.40 -14.83
N ALA A 66 -19.56 7.26 -14.63
CA ALA A 66 -19.34 8.58 -14.04
C ALA A 66 -18.98 8.45 -12.55
N ASP A 67 -19.65 7.53 -11.85
CA ASP A 67 -19.31 7.17 -10.47
C ASP A 67 -17.91 6.54 -10.36
N VAL A 68 -17.58 5.58 -11.23
CA VAL A 68 -16.25 4.94 -11.28
C VAL A 68 -15.15 5.98 -11.50
N LYS A 69 -15.31 6.88 -12.48
CA LYS A 69 -14.34 7.95 -12.75
C LYS A 69 -14.15 8.86 -11.53
N ARG A 70 -15.25 9.30 -10.91
CA ARG A 70 -15.21 10.15 -9.71
C ARG A 70 -14.47 9.48 -8.54
N ARG A 71 -14.68 8.17 -8.35
CA ARG A 71 -13.97 7.40 -7.32
C ARG A 71 -12.48 7.34 -7.61
N LEU A 72 -12.09 7.08 -8.85
CA LEU A 72 -10.68 7.06 -9.27
C LEU A 72 -10.01 8.43 -9.12
N ASP A 73 -10.67 9.52 -9.53
CA ASP A 73 -10.13 10.89 -9.45
C ASP A 73 -9.85 11.32 -7.99
N SER A 74 -10.63 10.83 -7.02
CA SER A 74 -10.48 11.17 -5.59
C SER A 74 -9.65 10.16 -4.79
N LEU A 75 -9.24 9.05 -5.41
CA LEU A 75 -8.58 7.94 -4.73
C LEU A 75 -7.20 8.31 -4.14
N PRO A 76 -6.32 9.09 -4.79
CA PRO A 76 -5.01 9.42 -4.21
C PRO A 76 -5.12 10.13 -2.86
N GLU A 77 -5.94 11.18 -2.78
CA GLU A 77 -6.17 11.95 -1.55
C GLU A 77 -6.84 11.12 -0.44
N LYS A 78 -7.83 10.30 -0.81
CA LYS A 78 -8.50 9.40 0.12
C LYS A 78 -7.57 8.31 0.63
N SER A 79 -6.75 7.72 -0.26
CA SER A 79 -5.74 6.74 0.10
C SER A 79 -4.74 7.33 1.06
N LYS A 80 -4.18 8.51 0.77
CA LYS A 80 -3.26 9.21 1.65
C LYS A 80 -3.86 9.44 3.04
N SER A 81 -5.09 9.94 3.10
CA SER A 81 -5.81 10.19 4.35
C SER A 81 -6.02 8.90 5.15
N ALA A 82 -6.43 7.82 4.48
CA ALA A 82 -6.60 6.51 5.09
C ALA A 82 -5.27 5.92 5.59
N MET A 83 -4.18 6.11 4.84
CA MET A 83 -2.84 5.70 5.22
C MET A 83 -2.33 6.46 6.45
N ILE A 84 -2.58 7.77 6.53
CA ILE A 84 -2.25 8.59 7.73
C ILE A 84 -3.02 8.09 8.94
N LEU A 85 -4.32 7.86 8.79
CA LEU A 85 -5.19 7.34 9.84
C LEU A 85 -4.70 5.98 10.34
N ALA A 86 -4.42 5.05 9.43
CA ALA A 86 -3.86 3.74 9.76
C ALA A 86 -2.50 3.85 10.49
N ALA A 87 -1.59 4.66 9.96
CA ALA A 87 -0.25 4.88 10.51
C ALA A 87 -0.28 5.48 11.92
N SER A 88 -1.23 6.38 12.19
CA SER A 88 -1.43 6.95 13.53
C SER A 88 -1.81 5.89 14.57
N SER A 89 -2.40 4.77 14.13
CA SER A 89 -2.73 3.61 14.95
C SER A 89 -1.67 2.49 14.89
N GLY A 90 -0.52 2.74 14.25
CA GLY A 90 0.59 1.79 14.11
C GLY A 90 0.43 0.77 12.99
N TRP A 91 -0.52 0.97 12.06
CA TRP A 91 -0.73 0.11 10.91
C TRP A 91 -0.15 0.68 9.63
N PHE A 92 0.22 -0.21 8.72
CA PHE A 92 0.65 0.14 7.38
C PHE A 92 -0.15 -0.68 6.37
N PHE A 93 -0.47 -0.10 5.23
CA PHE A 93 -1.02 -0.83 4.09
C PHE A 93 -0.56 -0.16 2.82
N GLY A 94 -0.48 -0.93 1.74
CA GLY A 94 -0.05 -0.47 0.43
C GLY A 94 -1.07 -0.82 -0.64
N TRP A 95 -0.66 -0.66 -1.89
CA TRP A 95 -1.43 -1.00 -3.08
C TRP A 95 -0.98 -2.34 -3.69
N ASN A 96 -0.37 -3.19 -2.85
CA ASN A 96 0.13 -4.50 -3.25
C ASN A 96 -0.96 -5.57 -3.39
N ASP A 97 -2.17 -5.31 -2.89
CA ASP A 97 -3.34 -6.18 -3.05
C ASP A 97 -4.20 -5.75 -4.25
N SER A 98 -5.29 -6.48 -4.51
CA SER A 98 -6.24 -6.13 -5.58
C SER A 98 -6.80 -4.70 -5.41
N LEU A 99 -7.02 -3.99 -6.51
CA LEU A 99 -7.61 -2.65 -6.51
C LEU A 99 -8.96 -2.61 -5.79
N GLU A 100 -9.82 -3.61 -6.01
CA GLU A 100 -11.09 -3.74 -5.30
C GLU A 100 -10.89 -3.81 -3.78
N GLY A 101 -9.89 -4.59 -3.33
CA GLY A 101 -9.51 -4.69 -1.94
C GLY A 101 -9.04 -3.35 -1.35
N VAL A 102 -8.16 -2.64 -2.06
CA VAL A 102 -7.62 -1.33 -1.64
C VAL A 102 -8.73 -0.27 -1.61
N LEU A 103 -9.56 -0.19 -2.65
CA LEU A 103 -10.71 0.71 -2.70
C LEU A 103 -11.66 0.45 -1.53
N THR A 104 -12.02 -0.81 -1.31
CA THR A 104 -12.90 -1.21 -0.21
C THR A 104 -12.28 -0.87 1.15
N LEU A 105 -10.97 -1.04 1.31
CA LEU A 105 -10.26 -0.70 2.53
C LEU A 105 -10.29 0.82 2.79
N VAL A 106 -9.94 1.62 1.77
CA VAL A 106 -9.93 3.07 1.85
C VAL A 106 -11.33 3.61 2.17
N GLU A 107 -12.38 3.11 1.51
CA GLU A 107 -13.77 3.49 1.80
C GLU A 107 -14.18 3.13 3.24
N LYS A 108 -13.80 1.94 3.75
CA LYS A 108 -14.07 1.54 5.13
C LYS A 108 -13.38 2.45 6.14
N LEU A 109 -12.12 2.80 5.90
CA LEU A 109 -11.35 3.70 6.77
C LEU A 109 -11.89 5.14 6.73
N ASP A 110 -12.30 5.62 5.56
CA ASP A 110 -12.93 6.93 5.38
C ASP A 110 -14.25 7.04 6.18
N VAL A 111 -15.09 5.99 6.12
CA VAL A 111 -16.37 5.95 6.85
C VAL A 111 -16.19 5.76 8.35
N ALA A 112 -15.27 4.88 8.76
CA ALA A 112 -15.07 4.56 10.18
C ALA A 112 -14.36 5.68 10.96
N GLY A 113 -13.52 6.45 10.28
CA GLY A 113 -12.60 7.39 10.94
C GLY A 113 -11.77 6.68 12.00
N SER A 114 -11.60 7.31 13.16
CA SER A 114 -10.78 6.76 14.26
C SER A 114 -11.44 5.63 15.07
N ASN A 115 -12.70 5.28 14.82
CA ASN A 115 -13.48 4.48 15.77
C ASN A 115 -13.21 2.96 15.72
N ASP A 116 -12.77 2.43 14.57
CA ASP A 116 -12.55 0.98 14.39
C ASP A 116 -11.40 0.65 13.42
N VAL A 117 -10.31 1.42 13.49
CA VAL A 117 -9.14 1.22 12.61
C VAL A 117 -8.53 -0.17 12.82
N ASP A 118 -8.37 -0.60 14.07
CA ASP A 118 -7.81 -1.91 14.42
C ASP A 118 -8.69 -3.06 13.88
N GLY A 119 -10.01 -3.01 14.05
CA GLY A 119 -10.90 -4.08 13.58
C GLY A 119 -10.88 -4.22 12.06
N ILE A 120 -10.90 -3.10 11.33
CA ILE A 120 -10.82 -3.08 9.87
C ILE A 120 -9.51 -3.67 9.38
N LEU A 121 -8.38 -3.24 9.94
CA LEU A 121 -7.05 -3.65 9.47
C LEU A 121 -6.65 -5.05 9.91
N VAL A 122 -7.10 -5.51 11.10
CA VAL A 122 -6.98 -6.92 11.48
C VAL A 122 -7.69 -7.81 10.47
N LYS A 123 -8.93 -7.46 10.09
CA LYS A 123 -9.68 -8.24 9.10
C LYS A 123 -8.97 -8.26 7.75
N TYR A 124 -8.57 -7.08 7.27
CA TYR A 124 -7.86 -6.93 6.00
C TYR A 124 -6.57 -7.78 5.96
N HIS A 125 -5.71 -7.66 6.97
CA HIS A 125 -4.44 -8.38 6.98
C HIS A 125 -4.62 -9.89 7.19
N ARG A 126 -5.65 -10.33 7.92
CA ARG A 126 -5.98 -11.76 8.04
C ARG A 126 -6.45 -12.36 6.70
N GLU A 127 -7.34 -11.66 5.99
CA GLU A 127 -7.89 -12.11 4.70
C GLU A 127 -6.80 -12.22 3.63
N ASN A 128 -5.82 -11.32 3.65
CA ASN A 128 -4.71 -11.25 2.68
C ASN A 128 -3.40 -11.86 3.21
N PHE A 129 -3.41 -12.53 4.36
CA PHE A 129 -2.16 -12.94 5.04
C PHE A 129 -1.32 -13.89 4.18
N GLU A 130 -1.94 -14.95 3.65
CA GLU A 130 -1.23 -15.99 2.90
C GLU A 130 -0.73 -15.50 1.54
N SER A 131 -1.46 -14.59 0.85
CA SER A 131 -0.97 -13.96 -0.37
C SER A 131 0.20 -13.03 -0.08
N SER A 132 0.05 -12.16 0.92
CA SER A 132 1.10 -11.24 1.36
C SER A 132 2.40 -11.95 1.74
N VAL A 133 2.31 -13.10 2.41
CA VAL A 133 3.48 -13.92 2.75
C VAL A 133 4.16 -14.48 1.50
N ARG A 134 3.40 -14.95 0.50
CA ARG A 134 3.97 -15.43 -0.77
C ARG A 134 4.72 -14.31 -1.48
N ASP A 135 4.07 -13.15 -1.65
CA ASP A 135 4.67 -12.00 -2.34
C ASP A 135 5.97 -11.55 -1.66
N LEU A 136 5.98 -11.54 -0.32
CA LEU A 136 7.15 -11.18 0.47
C LEU A 136 8.29 -12.19 0.30
N ILE A 137 7.99 -13.50 0.28
CA ILE A 137 9.01 -14.56 0.10
C ILE A 137 9.55 -14.57 -1.32
N GLU A 138 8.69 -14.41 -2.32
CA GLU A 138 9.06 -14.36 -3.74
C GLU A 138 9.91 -13.13 -4.06
N GLY A 139 9.56 -11.97 -3.49
CA GLY A 139 10.33 -10.73 -3.63
C GLY A 139 11.70 -10.78 -2.92
N HIS A 140 11.82 -11.58 -1.85
CA HIS A 140 13.02 -11.60 -0.99
C HIS A 140 13.52 -13.02 -0.68
N PRO A 141 13.94 -13.79 -1.69
CA PRO A 141 14.29 -15.22 -1.52
C PRO A 141 15.44 -15.45 -0.53
N LYS A 142 16.37 -14.49 -0.40
CA LYS A 142 17.49 -14.57 0.58
C LYS A 142 17.02 -14.46 2.03
N ARG A 143 15.86 -13.86 2.28
CA ARG A 143 15.25 -13.67 3.62
C ARG A 143 14.13 -14.67 3.90
N ALA A 144 13.74 -15.48 2.91
CA ALA A 144 12.62 -16.41 2.96
C ALA A 144 12.62 -17.29 4.22
N ALA A 145 13.77 -17.88 4.59
CA ALA A 145 13.84 -18.77 5.75
C ALA A 145 13.47 -18.06 7.07
N VAL A 146 13.99 -16.85 7.29
CA VAL A 146 13.74 -16.07 8.52
C VAL A 146 12.31 -15.54 8.55
N ILE A 147 11.82 -15.05 7.41
CA ILE A 147 10.43 -14.58 7.26
C ILE A 147 9.46 -15.74 7.51
N THR A 148 9.73 -16.91 6.92
CA THR A 148 8.90 -18.12 7.12
C THR A 148 8.86 -18.52 8.59
N ALA A 149 9.99 -18.49 9.30
CA ALA A 149 10.02 -18.82 10.73
C ALA A 149 9.12 -17.87 11.55
N ALA A 150 9.18 -16.57 11.29
CA ALA A 150 8.32 -15.59 11.96
C ALA A 150 6.84 -15.77 11.62
N VAL A 151 6.51 -16.08 10.36
CA VAL A 151 5.16 -16.39 9.92
C VAL A 151 4.62 -17.64 10.63
N GLN A 152 5.42 -18.71 10.73
CA GLN A 152 4.98 -19.92 11.45
C GLN A 152 4.73 -19.64 12.93
N ALA A 153 5.58 -18.82 13.56
CA ALA A 153 5.36 -18.39 14.95
C ALA A 153 4.03 -17.62 15.10
N HIS A 154 3.76 -16.64 14.22
CA HIS A 154 2.49 -15.91 14.19
C HIS A 154 1.28 -16.85 14.04
N LYS A 155 1.37 -17.83 13.13
CA LYS A 155 0.29 -18.78 12.83
C LYS A 155 -0.04 -19.75 13.97
N THR A 156 0.81 -19.86 15.00
CA THR A 156 0.44 -20.61 16.21
C THR A 156 -0.71 -19.94 16.97
N SER A 157 -0.95 -18.65 16.72
CA SER A 157 -1.98 -17.84 17.37
C SER A 157 -1.91 -17.85 18.91
N THR A 158 -0.70 -18.02 19.45
CA THR A 158 -0.42 -17.98 20.88
C THR A 158 0.37 -16.72 21.22
N THR A 159 0.29 -16.29 22.49
CA THR A 159 1.13 -15.22 23.05
C THR A 159 2.62 -15.46 22.78
N ASP A 160 3.10 -16.70 22.95
CA ASP A 160 4.49 -17.09 22.69
C ASP A 160 4.84 -16.95 21.20
N GLY A 161 3.93 -17.39 20.32
CA GLY A 161 4.05 -17.18 18.88
C GLY A 161 4.20 -15.71 18.50
N TYR A 162 3.41 -14.83 19.12
CA TYR A 162 3.48 -13.39 18.90
C TYR A 162 4.77 -12.77 19.46
N PHE A 163 5.23 -13.21 20.64
CA PHE A 163 6.52 -12.77 21.18
C PHE A 163 7.69 -13.10 20.26
N LEU A 164 7.62 -14.21 19.54
CA LEU A 164 8.64 -14.62 18.58
C LEU A 164 8.50 -13.90 17.22
N SER A 165 7.27 -13.71 16.72
CA SER A 165 7.05 -13.14 15.39
C SER A 165 7.31 -11.63 15.33
N ILE A 166 6.81 -10.86 16.30
CA ILE A 166 6.87 -9.39 16.33
C ILE A 166 8.29 -8.84 16.15
N PRO A 167 9.29 -9.21 16.98
CA PRO A 167 10.64 -8.66 16.84
C PRO A 167 11.30 -9.07 15.52
N ILE A 168 11.01 -10.28 15.01
CA ILE A 168 11.57 -10.72 13.72
C ILE A 168 10.95 -9.93 12.57
N PHE A 169 9.64 -9.68 12.57
CA PHE A 169 8.99 -8.86 11.54
C PHE A 169 9.59 -7.44 11.50
N ILE A 170 9.76 -6.81 12.66
CA ILE A 170 10.38 -5.49 12.78
C ILE A 170 11.83 -5.51 12.26
N ALA A 171 12.64 -6.48 12.70
CA ALA A 171 14.03 -6.59 12.27
C ALA A 171 14.19 -6.85 10.77
N GLN A 172 13.31 -7.67 10.17
CA GLN A 172 13.31 -7.89 8.72
C GLN A 172 12.91 -6.62 7.96
N ALA A 173 11.95 -5.85 8.48
CA ALA A 173 11.56 -4.58 7.87
C ALA A 173 12.72 -3.57 7.91
N ASP A 174 13.44 -3.48 9.04
CA ASP A 174 14.63 -2.63 9.16
C ASP A 174 15.71 -2.99 8.14
N GLY A 175 16.03 -4.28 8.05
CA GLY A 175 17.05 -4.78 7.14
C GLY A 175 16.67 -4.60 5.68
N LEU A 176 15.39 -4.80 5.33
CA LEU A 176 14.89 -4.54 3.98
C LEU A 176 14.93 -3.06 3.63
N LEU A 177 14.50 -2.19 4.53
CA LEU A 177 14.55 -0.75 4.27
C LEU A 177 15.99 -0.27 4.09
N SER A 178 16.93 -0.82 4.87
CA SER A 178 18.36 -0.54 4.71
C SER A 178 18.88 -0.96 3.34
N GLU A 179 18.54 -2.17 2.89
CA GLU A 179 18.92 -2.69 1.57
C GLU A 179 18.31 -1.88 0.42
N ILE A 180 17.03 -1.53 0.52
CA ILE A 180 16.29 -0.81 -0.53
C ILE A 180 16.76 0.64 -0.67
N SER A 181 17.01 1.31 0.46
CA SER A 181 17.41 2.73 0.48
C SER A 181 18.91 2.96 0.41
N ASP A 182 19.73 1.91 0.48
CA ASP A 182 21.19 1.99 0.63
C ASP A 182 21.64 2.85 1.83
N LEU A 183 20.83 2.86 2.89
CA LEU A 183 21.11 3.57 4.14
C LEU A 183 21.41 2.56 5.25
N GLN A 184 22.50 2.76 5.98
CA GLN A 184 22.87 1.87 7.10
C GLN A 184 21.88 1.92 8.29
N SER A 185 21.11 2.99 8.43
CA SER A 185 20.18 3.19 9.56
C SER A 185 19.01 4.09 9.17
N PRO A 186 18.12 3.62 8.28
CA PRO A 186 17.09 4.45 7.66
C PRO A 186 16.04 4.96 8.67
N LEU A 187 15.83 4.24 9.79
CA LEU A 187 14.88 4.65 10.83
C LEU A 187 15.48 5.54 11.93
N SER A 188 16.75 5.93 11.81
CA SER A 188 17.33 6.96 12.69
C SER A 188 16.85 8.35 12.26
N ALA A 189 16.90 9.36 13.13
CA ALA A 189 16.51 10.73 12.75
C ALA A 189 17.25 11.24 11.50
N LYS A 190 18.56 10.95 11.39
CA LYS A 190 19.37 11.27 10.20
C LYS A 190 18.97 10.42 9.00
N GLY A 191 18.73 9.12 9.22
CA GLY A 191 18.30 8.18 8.18
C GLY A 191 16.96 8.57 7.58
N LEU A 192 15.97 8.91 8.41
CA LEU A 192 14.65 9.34 7.98
C LEU A 192 14.74 10.63 7.17
N LYS A 193 15.59 11.58 7.58
CA LYS A 193 15.84 12.78 6.77
C LYS A 193 16.44 12.45 5.41
N ALA A 194 17.40 11.53 5.35
CA ALA A 194 18.01 11.09 4.09
C ALA A 194 17.01 10.32 3.21
N LEU A 195 16.21 9.45 3.83
CA LEU A 195 15.15 8.70 3.17
C LEU A 195 14.09 9.66 2.59
N ARG A 196 13.58 10.60 3.40
CA ARG A 196 12.68 11.66 2.94
C ARG A 196 13.27 12.41 1.75
N ALA A 197 14.52 12.87 1.85
CA ALA A 197 15.18 13.57 0.74
C ALA A 197 15.30 12.73 -0.54
N SER A 198 15.50 11.41 -0.42
CA SER A 198 15.54 10.50 -1.57
C SER A 198 14.17 10.26 -2.21
N LEU A 199 13.08 10.41 -1.44
CA LEU A 199 11.71 10.16 -1.86
C LEU A 199 10.98 11.44 -2.30
N GLU A 200 11.26 12.59 -1.67
CA GLU A 200 10.65 13.90 -1.95
C GLU A 200 11.07 14.49 -3.31
N GLY A 201 12.11 13.93 -3.94
CA GLY A 201 12.51 14.30 -5.30
C GLY A 201 11.44 14.02 -6.37
N ASP A 202 10.42 13.22 -6.06
CA ASP A 202 9.30 12.88 -6.95
C ASP A 202 7.94 13.10 -6.26
N LEU A 203 7.34 14.26 -6.52
CA LEU A 203 6.04 14.66 -5.96
C LEU A 203 4.90 13.67 -6.27
N GLU A 204 5.04 12.88 -7.34
CA GLU A 204 4.00 11.96 -7.84
C GLU A 204 3.80 10.71 -6.97
N TYR A 205 4.87 10.23 -6.32
CA TYR A 205 4.83 9.02 -5.49
C TYR A 205 4.82 9.31 -3.98
N ALA A 206 5.00 10.58 -3.61
CA ALA A 206 5.09 11.02 -2.22
C ALA A 206 3.84 10.66 -1.40
N ASP A 207 2.65 10.68 -2.02
CA ASP A 207 1.39 10.35 -1.34
C ASP A 207 1.26 8.84 -1.05
N LEU A 208 1.74 7.98 -1.95
CA LEU A 208 1.75 6.52 -1.77
C LEU A 208 2.83 6.05 -0.79
N LEU A 209 3.81 6.91 -0.49
CA LEU A 209 4.88 6.64 0.46
C LEU A 209 4.73 7.47 1.74
N TYR A 210 3.63 8.20 1.89
CA TYR A 210 3.46 9.17 2.96
C TYR A 210 3.65 8.59 4.37
N PRO A 211 3.21 7.35 4.70
CA PRO A 211 3.53 6.74 5.98
C PRO A 211 5.03 6.69 6.29
N LEU A 212 5.90 6.47 5.29
CA LEU A 212 7.36 6.52 5.46
C LEU A 212 7.85 7.93 5.71
N LEU A 213 7.25 8.91 5.03
CA LEU A 213 7.58 10.30 5.22
C LEU A 213 7.25 10.72 6.65
N ILE A 214 6.14 10.30 7.26
CA ILE A 214 5.80 10.70 8.64
C ILE A 214 6.30 9.73 9.72
N LEU A 215 7.06 8.68 9.39
CA LEU A 215 7.49 7.64 10.34
C LEU A 215 8.06 8.16 11.66
N GLY A 216 8.85 9.24 11.61
CA GLY A 216 9.47 9.86 12.79
C GLY A 216 8.49 10.51 13.77
N GLU A 217 7.25 10.74 13.35
CA GLU A 217 6.19 11.37 14.15
C GLU A 217 5.25 10.32 14.76
N LEU A 218 5.33 9.06 14.30
CA LEU A 218 4.45 7.98 14.72
C LEU A 218 4.89 7.35 16.04
N ASP A 219 3.92 6.84 16.80
CA ASP A 219 4.14 6.06 18.03
C ASP A 219 5.13 4.91 17.85
N PHE A 220 5.16 4.33 16.64
CA PHE A 220 6.06 3.25 16.28
C PHE A 220 7.56 3.59 16.44
N LEU A 221 7.96 4.85 16.19
CA LEU A 221 9.35 5.31 16.28
C LEU A 221 9.62 6.37 17.36
N LYS A 222 8.61 6.76 18.14
CA LYS A 222 8.81 7.72 19.25
C LYS A 222 10.02 7.34 20.10
N SER A 223 10.88 8.33 20.34
CA SER A 223 12.04 8.23 21.24
C SER A 223 11.62 8.10 22.70
N ALA A 224 12.56 7.71 23.57
CA ALA A 224 12.30 7.61 25.01
C ALA A 224 11.79 8.93 25.62
N ALA A 225 12.30 10.07 25.15
CA ALA A 225 11.87 11.39 25.59
C ALA A 225 10.41 11.67 25.18
N GLU A 226 10.07 11.41 23.91
CA GLU A 226 8.71 11.62 23.39
C GLU A 226 7.69 10.70 24.06
N ARG A 227 8.06 9.43 24.30
CA ARG A 227 7.21 8.49 25.06
C ARG A 227 6.95 9.00 26.48
N LYS A 228 7.97 9.54 27.16
CA LYS A 228 7.80 10.13 28.50
C LYS A 228 6.86 11.33 28.50
N ILE A 229 6.95 12.18 27.48
CA ILE A 229 6.04 13.32 27.30
C ILE A 229 4.60 12.82 27.08
N ALA A 230 4.41 11.86 26.19
CA ALA A 230 3.09 11.27 25.92
C ALA A 230 2.47 10.60 27.16
N ALA A 231 3.28 9.88 27.94
CA ALA A 231 2.86 9.29 29.19
C ALA A 231 2.48 10.35 30.24
N GLY A 232 3.27 11.42 30.35
CA GLY A 232 2.97 12.54 31.24
C GLY A 232 1.69 13.29 30.87
N ALA A 233 1.43 13.47 29.58
CA ALA A 233 0.23 14.16 29.08
C ALA A 233 -1.05 13.34 29.27
N SER A 234 -0.98 12.01 29.12
CA SER A 234 -2.13 11.10 29.31
C SER A 234 -2.32 10.67 30.76
N GLY A 235 -1.30 10.80 31.60
CA GLY A 235 -1.28 10.22 32.95
C GLY A 235 -1.18 8.69 32.96
N GLN A 236 -0.95 8.07 31.80
CA GLN A 236 -0.88 6.62 31.63
C GLN A 236 0.49 6.20 31.08
N ALA A 237 0.87 4.93 31.26
CA ALA A 237 2.04 4.40 30.58
C ALA A 237 1.85 4.44 29.06
N PHE A 238 2.94 4.60 28.32
CA PHE A 238 2.90 4.50 26.87
C PHE A 238 2.73 3.03 26.45
N THR A 239 1.62 2.70 25.76
CA THR A 239 1.19 1.32 25.49
C THR A 239 1.16 0.95 24.00
N ALA A 240 1.48 1.88 23.09
CA ALA A 240 1.51 1.58 21.66
C ALA A 240 2.68 0.66 21.29
N LEU A 241 2.54 -0.09 20.19
CA LEU A 241 3.63 -0.88 19.63
C LEU A 241 4.77 0.06 19.19
N ASN A 242 5.88 0.04 19.90
CA ASN A 242 7.05 0.85 19.61
C ASN A 242 8.27 -0.02 19.31
N ARG A 243 8.89 0.22 18.16
CA ARG A 243 10.07 -0.51 17.68
C ARG A 243 11.17 -0.57 18.73
N HIS A 244 11.51 0.57 19.35
CA HIS A 244 12.60 0.63 20.31
C HIS A 244 12.29 -0.18 21.58
N GLN A 245 11.07 -0.05 22.12
CA GLN A 245 10.68 -0.79 23.32
C GLN A 245 10.68 -2.30 23.10
N VAL A 246 10.20 -2.78 21.95
CA VAL A 246 10.22 -4.20 21.61
C VAL A 246 11.66 -4.69 21.40
N MET A 247 12.43 -4.01 20.55
CA MET A 247 13.76 -4.49 20.15
C MET A 247 14.80 -4.43 21.28
N HIS A 248 14.60 -3.57 22.28
CA HIS A 248 15.47 -3.47 23.46
C HIS A 248 14.88 -4.11 24.74
N GLY A 249 13.70 -4.73 24.65
CA GLY A 249 13.06 -5.40 25.79
C GLY A 249 12.58 -4.45 26.89
N GLU A 250 12.30 -3.19 26.57
CA GLU A 250 11.68 -2.24 27.51
C GLU A 250 10.18 -2.52 27.71
N SER A 251 9.54 -3.17 26.73
CA SER A 251 8.18 -3.72 26.86
C SER A 251 8.27 -5.25 26.90
N TRP A 252 7.49 -5.85 27.80
CA TRP A 252 7.43 -7.30 28.02
C TRP A 252 6.04 -7.88 27.70
N ASP A 253 5.06 -7.04 27.43
CA ASP A 253 3.63 -7.37 27.28
C ASP A 253 3.12 -7.16 25.84
N TYR A 254 4.02 -6.99 24.87
CA TYR A 254 3.67 -6.72 23.48
C TYR A 254 3.08 -7.93 22.72
N GLY A 255 3.13 -9.14 23.29
CA GLY A 255 2.77 -10.42 22.66
C GLY A 255 1.27 -10.64 22.44
N ASN A 256 0.69 -9.93 21.47
CA ASN A 256 -0.69 -10.13 21.04
C ASN A 256 -0.81 -10.05 19.52
N GLU A 257 -1.96 -10.52 19.01
CA GLU A 257 -2.20 -10.62 17.58
C GLU A 257 -2.18 -9.26 16.87
N ILE A 258 -2.81 -8.24 17.46
CA ILE A 258 -2.88 -6.89 16.88
C ILE A 258 -1.46 -6.36 16.66
N ASN A 259 -0.60 -6.47 17.67
CA ASN A 259 0.80 -6.07 17.56
C ASN A 259 1.57 -6.90 16.52
N SER A 260 1.31 -8.20 16.45
CA SER A 260 1.92 -9.06 15.43
C SER A 260 1.50 -8.67 14.02
N LEU A 261 0.23 -8.33 13.80
CA LEU A 261 -0.27 -7.89 12.51
C LEU A 261 0.19 -6.47 12.17
N LYS A 262 0.30 -5.55 13.15
CA LYS A 262 0.93 -4.23 12.96
C LYS A 262 2.38 -4.36 12.51
N ALA A 263 3.16 -5.18 13.19
CA ALA A 263 4.55 -5.45 12.81
C ALA A 263 4.67 -6.12 11.43
N PHE A 264 3.80 -7.10 11.13
CA PHE A 264 3.73 -7.73 9.81
C PHE A 264 3.35 -6.72 8.72
N SER A 265 2.40 -5.82 9.00
CA SER A 265 1.94 -4.80 8.06
C SER A 265 3.07 -3.82 7.70
N PHE A 266 3.92 -3.47 8.67
CA PHE A 266 5.11 -2.66 8.41
C PHE A 266 6.11 -3.41 7.53
N LEU A 267 6.38 -4.69 7.82
CA LEU A 267 7.23 -5.52 6.98
C LEU A 267 6.69 -5.63 5.54
N LEU A 268 5.39 -5.82 5.37
CA LEU A 268 4.74 -5.88 4.06
C LEU A 268 4.87 -4.56 3.31
N PHE A 269 4.66 -3.43 4.00
CA PHE A 269 4.82 -2.10 3.42
C PHE A 269 6.24 -1.87 2.89
N ILE A 270 7.26 -2.26 3.66
CA ILE A 270 8.66 -2.13 3.24
C ILE A 270 9.04 -3.15 2.17
N GLY A 271 8.63 -4.40 2.33
CA GLY A 271 9.08 -5.52 1.51
C GLY A 271 8.35 -5.66 0.19
N VAL A 272 7.11 -5.20 0.09
CA VAL A 272 6.29 -5.37 -1.13
C VAL A 272 5.89 -4.02 -1.69
N HIS A 273 5.25 -3.16 -0.91
CA HIS A 273 4.73 -1.89 -1.41
C HIS A 273 5.83 -0.93 -1.87
N LEU A 274 6.86 -0.69 -1.04
CA LEU A 274 7.95 0.23 -1.41
C LEU A 274 8.70 -0.18 -2.70
N PRO A 275 9.12 -1.45 -2.89
CA PRO A 275 9.74 -1.90 -4.13
C PRO A 275 8.86 -1.73 -5.37
N LEU A 276 7.55 -1.94 -5.27
CA LEU A 276 6.63 -1.73 -6.39
C LEU A 276 6.70 -0.28 -6.88
N ILE A 277 6.62 0.68 -5.95
CA ILE A 277 6.71 2.11 -6.27
C ILE A 277 8.09 2.50 -6.83
N LEU A 278 9.18 1.97 -6.26
CA LEU A 278 10.53 2.30 -6.73
C LEU A 278 10.88 1.69 -8.10
N LYS A 279 10.37 0.50 -8.41
CA LYS A 279 10.56 -0.13 -9.72
C LYS A 279 9.92 0.70 -10.83
N GLU A 280 8.71 1.20 -10.60
CA GLU A 280 8.01 2.09 -11.54
C GLU A 280 8.81 3.36 -11.86
N LYS A 281 9.45 3.96 -10.85
CA LYS A 281 10.36 5.10 -11.05
C LYS A 281 11.51 4.73 -12.00
N SER A 282 12.17 3.60 -11.79
CA SER A 282 13.30 3.19 -12.63
C SER A 282 12.90 2.90 -14.07
N ASP A 283 11.69 2.36 -14.29
CA ASP A 283 11.18 2.05 -15.62
C ASP A 283 10.73 3.33 -16.36
N SER A 284 10.16 4.32 -15.65
CA SER A 284 9.75 5.61 -16.22
C SER A 284 10.93 6.50 -16.63
N GLU A 285 12.00 6.56 -15.82
CA GLU A 285 13.23 7.30 -16.14
C GLU A 285 13.97 6.74 -17.37
N ASN A 286 13.90 5.42 -17.59
CA ASN A 286 14.54 4.77 -18.73
C ASN A 286 13.77 4.98 -20.04
N ASN A 287 12.43 5.05 -20.00
CA ASN A 287 11.60 5.29 -21.19
C ASN A 287 11.65 6.75 -21.71
N HIS A 288 12.14 7.71 -20.91
CA HIS A 288 12.26 9.12 -21.30
C HIS A 288 13.67 9.53 -21.77
N ARG A 289 14.61 8.58 -21.92
CA ARG A 289 15.90 8.87 -22.57
C ARG A 289 15.72 8.84 -24.09
N PRO A 290 15.99 9.94 -24.81
CA PRO A 290 15.99 9.90 -26.26
C PRO A 290 17.06 8.90 -26.70
N LEU A 291 16.67 7.97 -27.58
CA LEU A 291 17.58 7.06 -28.28
C LEU A 291 18.74 7.90 -28.86
N ARG A 292 19.95 7.67 -28.33
CA ARG A 292 21.18 8.26 -28.86
C ARG A 292 21.62 7.56 -30.14
#